data_AF-A0A9E5YQI3-F1
#
_entry.id   AF-A0A9E5YQI3-F1
#
_cell.length_a   1.000
_cell.length_b   1.000
_cell.length_c   1.000
_cell.angle_alpha   90.00
_cell.angle_beta   90.00
_cell.angle_gamma   90.00
#
_symmetry.space_group_name_H-M   'P 1'
#
loop_
_entity.id
_entity.type
_entity.pdbx_description
1 polymer ?
#
loop_
_entity_poly.entity_id
_entity_poly.type
_entity_poly.pdbx_seq_one_letter_code
_entity_poly.pdbx_strand_id
1 'polypeptide(L)'
;YQDGMVADGEIGMKIVEQGIKSGSKNYELISMLITKGGVLIKTEDFQLVKKELDRFISLTKAKSVLQKLIALIKYNFKKNILLNQRDKFIAKRIDDTLEEDEVGIIFIGAFHRIKKKLPQDIQVIELKEISKVREYQKLLPFYHKYKDKFEELTQYLVKK
;
A
#
# COMPACT_ATOMS: atom_id res chain seq x y z
N TYR A 1 -7.94 6.94 4.45
CA TYR A 1 -7.73 5.64 3.77
C TYR A 1 -6.30 5.12 4.01
N GLN A 2 -6.12 3.83 4.28
CA GLN A 2 -4.81 3.20 4.53
C GLN A 2 -4.68 1.87 3.79
N ASP A 3 -3.72 1.73 2.90
CA ASP A 3 -3.43 0.46 2.22
C ASP A 3 -3.20 -0.70 3.20
N GLY A 4 -3.73 -1.88 2.87
CA GLY A 4 -3.71 -3.05 3.75
C GLY A 4 -4.75 -3.03 4.89
N MET A 5 -5.57 -1.99 5.02
CA MET A 5 -6.56 -1.90 6.10
C MET A 5 -7.78 -2.80 5.85
N VAL A 6 -7.90 -3.87 6.64
CA VAL A 6 -8.94 -4.90 6.48
C VAL A 6 -10.20 -4.66 7.30
N ALA A 7 -10.20 -3.68 8.20
CA ALA A 7 -11.33 -3.35 9.07
C ALA A 7 -11.37 -1.85 9.39
N ASP A 8 -12.58 -1.34 9.64
CA ASP A 8 -12.88 -0.03 10.18
C ASP A 8 -13.51 -0.16 11.58
N GLY A 9 -14.01 0.94 12.15
CA GLY A 9 -14.65 0.98 13.48
C GLY A 9 -13.72 0.49 14.60
N GLU A 10 -14.28 -0.17 15.61
CA GLU A 10 -13.51 -0.65 16.77
C GLU A 10 -12.37 -1.61 16.41
N ILE A 11 -12.59 -2.47 15.41
CA ILE A 11 -11.57 -3.44 14.97
C ILE A 11 -10.44 -2.70 14.25
N GLY A 12 -10.77 -1.73 13.38
CA GLY A 12 -9.79 -0.86 12.75
C GLY A 12 -8.95 -0.09 13.78
N MET A 13 -9.57 0.43 14.84
CA MET A 13 -8.87 1.11 15.93
C MET A 13 -7.90 0.20 16.67
N LYS A 14 -8.29 -1.05 16.97
CA LYS A 14 -7.37 -2.05 17.56
C LYS A 14 -6.17 -2.34 16.68
N ILE A 15 -6.35 -2.38 15.35
CA ILE A 15 -5.23 -2.53 14.39
C ILE A 15 -4.29 -1.33 14.48
N VAL A 16 -4.83 -0.11 14.54
CA VAL A 16 -4.04 1.12 14.69
C VAL A 16 -3.24 1.10 15.99
N GLU A 17 -3.86 0.78 17.12
CA GLU A 17 -3.20 0.68 18.43
C GLU A 17 -2.07 -0.35 18.44
N GLN A 18 -2.30 -1.54 17.88
CA GLN A 18 -1.27 -2.57 17.76
C GLN A 18 -0.12 -2.12 16.86
N GLY A 19 -0.44 -1.43 15.77
CA GLY A 19 0.55 -0.82 14.87
C GLY A 19 1.45 0.17 15.59
N ILE A 20 0.88 1.04 16.42
CA ILE A 20 1.63 2.01 17.26
C ILE A 20 2.50 1.27 18.27
N LYS A 21 1.94 0.28 18.99
CA LYS A 21 2.71 -0.54 19.96
C LYS A 21 3.88 -1.26 19.32
N SER A 22 3.77 -1.59 18.03
CA SER A 22 4.84 -2.22 17.24
C SER A 22 5.85 -1.22 16.68
N GLY A 23 5.73 0.08 17.00
CA GLY A 23 6.65 1.14 16.58
C GLY A 23 6.41 1.68 15.16
N SER A 24 5.24 1.43 14.57
CA SER A 24 4.94 1.90 13.22
C SER A 24 4.62 3.39 13.17
N LYS A 25 5.53 4.17 12.60
CA LYS A 25 5.33 5.61 12.35
C LYS A 25 4.13 5.92 11.47
N ASN A 26 3.78 5.02 10.55
CA ASN A 26 2.59 5.19 9.72
C ASN A 26 1.31 5.14 10.57
N TYR A 27 1.22 4.21 11.52
CA TYR A 27 0.06 4.11 12.41
C TYR A 27 0.00 5.23 13.46
N GLU A 28 1.15 5.79 13.88
CA GLU A 28 1.19 7.03 14.67
C GLU A 28 0.53 8.19 13.90
N LEU A 29 0.88 8.39 12.61
CA LEU A 29 0.28 9.43 11.77
C LEU A 29 -1.23 9.22 11.56
N ILE A 30 -1.66 7.98 11.31
CA ILE A 30 -3.08 7.66 11.18
C ILE A 30 -3.83 8.00 12.46
N SER A 31 -3.30 7.62 13.62
CA SER A 31 -3.91 7.95 14.90
C SER A 31 -4.00 9.46 15.11
N MET A 32 -2.97 10.23 14.76
CA MET A 32 -3.02 11.68 14.83
C MET A 32 -4.12 12.29 13.95
N LEU A 33 -4.35 11.75 12.75
CA LEU A 33 -5.42 12.20 11.86
C LEU A 33 -6.80 11.86 12.43
N ILE A 34 -6.96 10.67 13.02
CA ILE A 34 -8.20 10.24 13.67
C ILE A 34 -8.53 11.13 14.86
N THR A 35 -7.54 11.43 15.71
CA THR A 35 -7.71 12.36 16.84
C THR A 35 -8.13 13.77 16.39
N LYS A 36 -7.80 14.17 15.16
CA LYS A 36 -8.22 15.45 14.57
C LYS A 36 -9.58 15.40 13.85
N GLY A 37 -10.33 14.31 13.98
CA GLY A 37 -11.65 14.14 13.39
C GLY A 37 -11.67 13.30 12.11
N GLY A 38 -10.53 12.76 11.68
CA GLY A 38 -10.48 11.85 10.53
C GLY A 38 -11.17 10.52 10.79
N VAL A 39 -11.88 9.99 9.80
CA VAL A 39 -12.53 8.68 9.87
C VAL A 39 -11.66 7.63 9.17
N LEU A 40 -11.40 6.51 9.87
CA LEU A 40 -10.68 5.38 9.29
C LEU A 40 -11.63 4.49 8.50
N ILE A 41 -11.41 4.39 7.19
CA ILE A 41 -12.18 3.56 6.27
C ILE A 41 -11.44 2.28 5.93
N LYS A 42 -12.16 1.16 5.91
CA LYS A 42 -11.68 -0.14 5.40
C LYS A 42 -11.43 -0.06 3.90
N THR A 43 -10.22 -0.41 3.48
CA THR A 43 -9.77 -0.31 2.08
C THR A 43 -9.39 -1.65 1.47
N GLU A 44 -9.51 -2.75 2.20
CA GLU A 44 -9.17 -4.09 1.70
C GLU A 44 -10.19 -5.15 2.10
N ASP A 45 -10.31 -6.17 1.26
CA ASP A 45 -11.02 -7.40 1.61
C ASP A 45 -10.07 -8.37 2.31
N PHE A 46 -10.41 -8.74 3.56
CA PHE A 46 -9.67 -9.72 4.35
C PHE A 46 -9.40 -11.03 3.59
N GLN A 47 -10.35 -11.51 2.78
CA GLN A 47 -10.19 -12.72 1.98
C GLN A 47 -9.13 -12.55 0.87
N LEU A 48 -9.02 -11.35 0.29
CA LEU A 48 -7.98 -11.05 -0.71
C LEU A 48 -6.60 -11.00 -0.07
N VAL A 49 -6.49 -10.36 1.10
CA VAL A 49 -5.22 -10.27 1.88
C VAL A 49 -4.78 -11.66 2.36
N LYS A 50 -5.68 -12.47 2.90
CA LYS A 50 -5.38 -13.86 3.32
C LYS A 50 -4.89 -14.72 2.16
N LYS A 51 -5.53 -14.60 0.98
CA LYS A 51 -5.08 -15.29 -0.25
C LYS A 51 -3.66 -14.89 -0.66
N GLU A 52 -3.20 -13.68 -0.35
CA GLU A 52 -1.82 -13.24 -0.61
C GLU A 52 -0.83 -13.95 0.31
N LEU A 53 -1.14 -14.00 1.61
CA LEU A 53 -0.32 -14.64 2.64
C LEU A 53 -0.16 -16.16 2.38
N ASP A 54 -1.26 -16.86 2.13
CA ASP A 54 -1.24 -18.31 1.88
C ASP A 54 -0.36 -18.67 0.68
N ARG A 55 -0.37 -17.82 -0.36
CA ARG A 55 0.50 -17.99 -1.54
C ARG A 55 1.96 -17.76 -1.21
N PHE A 56 2.29 -16.74 -0.42
CA PHE A 56 3.66 -16.51 0.03
C PHE A 56 4.20 -17.73 0.79
N ILE A 57 3.41 -18.31 1.70
CA ILE A 57 3.77 -19.53 2.43
C ILE A 57 3.97 -20.72 1.50
N SER A 58 3.20 -20.85 0.41
CA SER A 58 3.42 -21.93 -0.56
C SER A 58 4.74 -21.80 -1.34
N LEU A 59 5.23 -20.57 -1.56
CA LEU A 59 6.49 -20.31 -2.27
C LEU A 59 7.70 -20.70 -1.44
N THR A 60 7.66 -20.45 -0.13
CA THR A 60 8.76 -20.80 0.79
C THR A 60 8.94 -22.31 0.95
N LYS A 61 7.94 -23.11 0.56
CA LYS A 61 7.95 -24.58 0.63
C LYS A 61 8.46 -25.29 -0.65
N ALA A 62 8.77 -24.56 -1.74
CA ALA A 62 9.19 -25.18 -3.01
C ALA A 62 10.63 -25.71 -2.97
N LYS A 63 10.84 -26.99 -3.34
CA LYS A 63 12.11 -27.72 -3.14
C LYS A 63 13.09 -27.68 -4.33
N SER A 64 12.66 -27.52 -5.58
CA SER A 64 13.56 -27.52 -6.76
C SER A 64 13.69 -26.16 -7.46
N VAL A 65 14.80 -25.94 -8.19
CA VAL A 65 15.09 -24.69 -8.91
C VAL A 65 14.06 -24.40 -10.01
N LEU A 66 13.65 -25.42 -10.77
CA LEU A 66 12.62 -25.29 -11.81
C LEU A 66 11.23 -24.99 -11.19
N GLN A 67 10.91 -25.63 -10.07
CA GLN A 67 9.68 -25.33 -9.33
C GLN A 67 9.70 -23.92 -8.75
N LYS A 68 10.83 -23.45 -8.22
CA LYS A 68 11.02 -22.07 -7.77
C LYS A 68 10.84 -21.07 -8.90
N LEU A 69 11.36 -21.35 -10.10
CA LEU A 69 11.22 -20.47 -11.27
C LEU A 69 9.76 -20.38 -11.74
N ILE A 70 9.08 -21.52 -11.89
CA ILE A 70 7.66 -21.57 -12.27
C ILE A 70 6.79 -20.90 -11.20
N ALA A 71 7.11 -21.11 -9.92
CA ALA A 71 6.37 -20.50 -8.82
C ALA A 71 6.60 -18.99 -8.73
N LEU A 72 7.81 -18.50 -9.04
CA LEU A 72 8.13 -17.07 -9.15
C LEU A 72 7.35 -16.40 -10.29
N ILE A 73 7.28 -17.04 -11.47
CA ILE A 73 6.50 -16.53 -12.61
C ILE A 73 5.01 -16.50 -12.27
N LYS A 74 4.46 -17.59 -11.70
CA LYS A 74 3.06 -17.66 -11.26
C LYS A 74 2.77 -16.63 -10.16
N TYR A 75 3.70 -16.41 -9.24
CA TYR A 75 3.58 -15.39 -8.21
C TYR A 75 3.55 -13.99 -8.80
N ASN A 76 4.48 -13.64 -9.70
CA ASN A 76 4.53 -12.33 -10.33
C ASN A 76 3.27 -12.03 -11.17
N PHE A 77 2.80 -12.99 -11.96
CA PHE A 77 1.54 -12.85 -12.70
C PHE A 77 0.33 -12.66 -11.78
N LYS A 78 0.19 -13.52 -10.76
CA LYS A 78 -0.93 -13.44 -9.82
C LYS A 78 -0.85 -12.23 -8.89
N LYS A 79 0.35 -11.73 -8.58
CA LYS A 79 0.59 -10.50 -7.83
C LYS A 79 0.06 -9.29 -8.60
N ASN A 80 0.32 -9.21 -9.90
CA ASN A 80 -0.21 -8.11 -10.73
C ASN A 80 -1.74 -8.14 -10.82
N ILE A 81 -2.33 -9.34 -10.99
CA ILE A 81 -3.78 -9.51 -11.00
C ILE A 81 -4.38 -9.09 -9.65
N LEU A 82 -3.80 -9.57 -8.55
CA LEU A 82 -4.27 -9.26 -7.21
C LEU A 82 -4.12 -7.77 -6.89
N LEU A 83 -3.00 -7.14 -7.24
CA LEU A 83 -2.78 -5.71 -7.06
C LEU A 83 -3.82 -4.89 -7.83
N ASN A 84 -4.17 -5.31 -9.04
CA ASN A 84 -5.22 -4.63 -9.82
C ASN A 84 -6.62 -4.82 -9.21
N GLN A 85 -6.91 -5.97 -8.60
CA GLN A 85 -8.16 -6.19 -7.85
C GLN A 85 -8.22 -5.32 -6.59
N ARG A 86 -7.12 -5.24 -5.84
CA ARG A 86 -6.98 -4.36 -4.66
C ARG A 86 -7.16 -2.91 -5.06
N ASP A 87 -6.50 -2.45 -6.14
CA ASP A 87 -6.70 -1.10 -6.66
C ASP A 87 -8.15 -0.78 -6.99
N LYS A 88 -8.89 -1.73 -7.60
CA LYS A 88 -10.31 -1.57 -7.93
C LYS A 88 -11.16 -1.46 -6.66
N PHE A 89 -10.88 -2.30 -5.67
CA PHE A 89 -11.58 -2.26 -4.39
C PHE A 89 -11.34 -0.93 -3.67
N ILE A 90 -10.09 -0.49 -3.58
CA ILE A 90 -9.72 0.78 -2.97
C ILE A 90 -10.43 1.94 -3.68
N ALA A 91 -10.36 2.00 -5.02
CA ALA A 91 -11.01 3.06 -5.80
C ALA A 91 -12.52 3.08 -5.58
N LYS A 92 -13.18 1.90 -5.60
CA LYS A 92 -14.60 1.79 -5.30
C LYS A 92 -14.93 2.24 -3.88
N ARG A 93 -14.11 1.89 -2.87
CA ARG A 93 -14.37 2.33 -1.49
C ARG A 93 -14.24 3.84 -1.35
N ILE A 94 -13.29 4.47 -2.03
CA ILE A 94 -13.17 5.93 -2.02
C ILE A 94 -14.41 6.56 -2.65
N ASP A 95 -14.83 6.07 -3.83
CA ASP A 95 -16.06 6.50 -4.50
C ASP A 95 -17.31 6.34 -3.61
N ASP A 96 -17.42 5.21 -2.89
CA ASP A 96 -18.57 4.93 -2.03
C ASP A 96 -18.59 5.75 -0.71
N THR A 97 -17.47 6.36 -0.30
CA THR A 97 -17.34 6.93 1.07
C THR A 97 -16.76 8.34 1.15
N LEU A 98 -16.24 8.89 0.07
CA LEU A 98 -15.83 10.29 0.01
C LEU A 98 -17.04 11.11 -0.47
N GLU A 99 -17.59 11.94 0.41
CA GLU A 99 -18.75 12.77 0.06
C GLU A 99 -18.34 14.03 -0.73
N GLU A 100 -19.34 14.73 -1.26
CA GLU A 100 -19.13 16.00 -1.95
C GLU A 100 -18.44 17.02 -1.01
N ASP A 101 -17.49 17.77 -1.55
CA ASP A 101 -16.65 18.73 -0.80
C ASP A 101 -15.76 18.15 0.32
N GLU A 102 -15.67 16.82 0.47
CA GLU A 102 -14.76 16.19 1.42
C GLU A 102 -13.32 16.04 0.90
N VAL A 103 -12.37 16.04 1.83
CA VAL A 103 -10.95 15.78 1.54
C VAL A 103 -10.52 14.44 2.13
N GLY A 104 -10.22 13.48 1.25
CA GLY A 104 -9.65 12.20 1.63
C GLY A 104 -8.11 12.24 1.68
N ILE A 105 -7.52 11.64 2.73
CA ILE A 105 -6.08 11.33 2.79
C ILE A 105 -5.90 9.83 2.57
N ILE A 106 -5.01 9.45 1.65
CA ILE A 106 -4.66 8.06 1.38
C ILE A 106 -3.16 7.80 1.52
N PHE A 107 -2.83 6.83 2.38
CA PHE A 107 -1.51 6.22 2.46
C PHE A 107 -1.50 4.93 1.65
N ILE A 108 -0.71 4.85 0.60
CA ILE A 108 -0.72 3.69 -0.32
C ILE A 108 0.66 3.35 -0.86
N GLY A 109 0.92 2.06 -1.08
CA GLY A 109 2.15 1.60 -1.70
C GLY A 109 2.34 2.17 -3.12
N ALA A 110 3.56 2.63 -3.43
CA ALA A 110 3.85 3.33 -4.69
C ALA A 110 3.54 2.52 -5.96
N PHE A 111 3.46 1.20 -5.89
CA PHE A 111 3.14 0.34 -7.04
C PHE A 111 1.65 0.24 -7.37
N HIS A 112 0.77 0.68 -6.49
CA HIS A 112 -0.66 0.79 -6.76
C HIS A 112 -0.94 1.78 -7.90
N ARG A 113 -2.03 1.56 -8.63
CA ARG A 113 -2.47 2.38 -9.76
C ARG A 113 -3.95 2.76 -9.61
N ILE A 114 -4.29 3.32 -8.45
CA ILE A 114 -5.66 3.72 -8.09
C ILE A 114 -6.15 4.95 -8.86
N LYS A 115 -5.28 5.91 -9.17
CA LYS A 115 -5.64 7.17 -9.84
C LYS A 115 -6.35 6.95 -11.18
N LYS A 116 -5.99 5.90 -11.91
CA LYS A 116 -6.63 5.53 -13.19
C LYS A 116 -7.99 4.85 -13.05
N LYS A 117 -8.40 4.53 -11.81
CA LYS A 117 -9.62 3.78 -11.49
C LYS A 117 -10.59 4.60 -10.65
N LEU A 118 -10.15 5.74 -10.13
CA LEU A 118 -11.02 6.67 -9.44
C LEU A 118 -11.96 7.35 -10.45
N PRO A 119 -13.19 7.68 -10.02
CA PRO A 119 -14.08 8.61 -10.72
C PRO A 119 -13.38 9.90 -11.18
N GLN A 120 -13.85 10.50 -12.27
CA GLN A 120 -13.20 11.67 -12.90
C GLN A 120 -13.39 12.98 -12.13
N ASP A 121 -14.43 13.05 -11.32
CA ASP A 121 -14.78 14.12 -10.39
C ASP A 121 -13.89 14.14 -9.14
N ILE A 122 -13.20 13.04 -8.81
CA ILE A 122 -12.23 13.00 -7.71
C ILE A 122 -10.88 13.57 -8.17
N GLN A 123 -10.50 14.71 -7.61
CA GLN A 123 -9.18 15.30 -7.83
C GLN A 123 -8.12 14.64 -6.96
N VAL A 124 -7.00 14.22 -7.58
CA VAL A 124 -5.91 13.51 -6.89
C VAL A 124 -4.64 14.36 -6.88
N ILE A 125 -4.22 14.78 -5.68
CA ILE A 125 -2.95 15.47 -5.43
C ILE A 125 -1.93 14.47 -4.89
N GLU A 126 -0.81 14.31 -5.60
CA GLU A 126 0.30 13.44 -5.19
C GLU A 126 1.35 14.28 -4.43
N LEU A 127 1.71 13.88 -3.20
CA LEU A 127 2.72 14.60 -2.41
C LEU A 127 4.16 14.39 -2.92
N LYS A 128 4.40 13.32 -3.66
CA LYS A 128 5.69 12.95 -4.24
C LYS A 128 5.47 12.33 -5.62
N GLU A 129 6.43 12.51 -6.51
CA GLU A 129 6.47 11.88 -7.82
C GLU A 129 6.58 10.36 -7.67
N ILE A 130 5.52 9.64 -8.07
CA ILE A 130 5.44 8.18 -7.93
C ILE A 130 6.61 7.46 -8.61
N SER A 131 7.13 8.00 -9.72
CA SER A 131 8.30 7.45 -10.43
C SER A 131 9.53 7.38 -9.52
N LYS A 132 9.85 8.47 -8.82
CA LYS A 132 10.98 8.56 -7.88
C LYS A 132 10.80 7.67 -6.66
N VAL A 133 9.58 7.59 -6.11
CA VAL A 133 9.28 6.68 -4.99
C VAL A 133 9.49 5.22 -5.40
N ARG A 134 9.00 4.82 -6.59
CA ARG A 134 9.20 3.46 -7.12
C ARG A 134 10.67 3.16 -7.40
N GLU A 135 11.41 4.12 -7.92
CA GLU A 135 12.85 3.99 -8.16
C GLU A 135 13.59 3.76 -6.85
N TYR A 136 13.33 4.57 -5.83
CA TYR A 136 13.89 4.40 -4.49
C TYR A 136 13.63 2.99 -3.93
N GLN A 137 12.38 2.53 -4.00
CA GLN A 137 12.01 1.19 -3.52
C GLN A 137 12.70 0.05 -4.29
N LYS A 138 12.92 0.21 -5.60
CA LYS A 138 13.66 -0.77 -6.41
C LYS A 138 15.15 -0.80 -6.08
N LEU A 139 15.74 0.34 -5.73
CA LEU A 139 17.15 0.45 -5.41
C LEU A 139 17.48 0.01 -3.99
N LEU A 140 16.50 -0.01 -3.07
CA LEU A 140 16.70 -0.36 -1.65
C LEU A 140 17.51 -1.67 -1.42
N PRO A 141 17.25 -2.80 -2.12
CA PRO A 141 18.04 -4.03 -1.93
C PRO A 141 19.47 -3.93 -2.48
N PHE A 142 19.74 -2.93 -3.33
CA PHE A 142 20.99 -2.76 -4.06
C PHE A 142 21.66 -1.43 -3.74
N TYR A 143 21.35 -0.82 -2.58
CA TYR A 143 21.75 0.55 -2.26
C TYR A 143 23.28 0.75 -2.36
N HIS A 144 24.08 -0.23 -1.92
CA HIS A 144 25.54 -0.16 -2.00
C HIS A 144 26.06 0.02 -3.45
N LYS A 145 25.36 -0.57 -4.43
CA LYS A 145 25.75 -0.50 -5.85
C LYS A 145 25.36 0.82 -6.49
N TYR A 146 24.32 1.48 -5.99
CA TYR A 146 23.75 2.70 -6.55
C TYR A 146 23.69 3.82 -5.51
N LYS A 147 24.74 3.94 -4.69
CA LYS A 147 24.76 4.77 -3.48
C LYS A 147 24.36 6.22 -3.77
N ASP A 148 25.01 6.87 -4.72
CA ASP A 148 24.77 8.28 -5.03
C ASP A 148 23.33 8.53 -5.48
N LYS A 149 22.80 7.66 -6.35
CA LYS A 149 21.40 7.75 -6.80
C LYS A 149 20.41 7.49 -5.67
N PHE A 150 20.72 6.53 -4.80
CA PHE A 150 19.90 6.21 -3.64
C PHE A 150 19.86 7.37 -2.63
N GLU A 151 20.99 8.04 -2.40
CA GLU A 151 21.09 9.23 -1.55
C GLU A 151 20.33 10.41 -2.14
N GLU A 152 20.45 10.68 -3.43
CA GLU A 152 19.67 11.70 -4.15
C GLU A 152 18.17 11.50 -3.96
N LEU A 153 17.68 10.26 -4.16
CA LEU A 153 16.28 9.92 -3.98
C LEU A 153 15.85 10.01 -2.51
N THR A 154 16.73 9.66 -1.57
CA THR A 154 16.47 9.81 -0.13
C THR A 154 16.27 11.28 0.22
N GLN A 155 17.14 12.17 -0.25
CA GLN A 155 17.02 13.61 -0.04
C GLN A 155 15.71 14.17 -0.61
N TYR A 156 15.32 13.73 -1.81
CA TYR A 156 14.03 14.08 -2.40
C TYR A 156 12.84 13.66 -1.53
N LEU A 157 12.89 12.47 -0.94
CA LEU A 157 11.79 11.94 -0.13
C LEU A 157 11.65 12.66 1.23
N VAL A 158 12.76 13.04 1.87
CA VAL A 158 12.74 13.72 3.17
C VAL A 158 12.52 15.24 3.08
N LYS A 159 12.77 15.84 1.91
CA LYS A 159 12.49 17.26 1.68
C LYS A 159 10.99 17.52 1.84
N LYS A 160 10.63 18.50 2.66
CA LYS A 160 9.23 18.92 2.88
C LYS A 160 8.65 19.54 1.62
#